data_AF-A0A925ARU6-F1
#
_entry.id   AF-A0A925ARU6-F1
#
_cell.length_a   1.000
_cell.length_b   1.000
_cell.length_c   1.000
_cell.angle_alpha   90.00
_cell.angle_beta   90.00
_cell.angle_gamma   90.00
#
_symmetry.space_group_name_H-M   'P 1'
#
loop_
_entity.id
_entity.type
_entity.pdbx_description
1 polymer ?
#
loop_
_entity_poly.entity_id
_entity_poly.type
_entity_poly.pdbx_seq_one_letter_code
_entity_poly.pdbx_strand_id
1 'polypeptide(L)'
;MKFGKIKRQHGRVGGLDAILNRIIENCAHVSRIVPGRIKRRRGKTPPNFRVQYPTDAGIKCLYNGTGTVQEVFLICVDQEKALAWIKSEFPLAAEERQSPLPPGVG
;
A
#
# COMPACT_ATOMS: atom_id res chain seq x y z
N MET A 1 -2.65 -20.92 12.90
CA MET A 1 -3.84 -20.05 13.01
C MET A 1 -3.60 -18.78 12.19
N LYS A 2 -4.19 -18.65 11.00
CA LYS A 2 -4.02 -17.47 10.11
C LYS A 2 -5.10 -16.44 10.43
N PHE A 3 -4.75 -15.34 11.11
CA PHE A 3 -5.67 -14.23 11.35
C PHE A 3 -5.81 -13.37 10.09
N GLY A 4 -6.61 -13.84 9.12
CA GLY A 4 -7.04 -13.03 7.99
C GLY A 4 -8.06 -11.97 8.43
N LYS A 5 -7.60 -10.83 8.96
CA LYS A 5 -8.49 -9.71 9.32
C LYS A 5 -8.31 -8.53 8.37
N ILE A 6 -8.69 -8.73 7.10
CA ILE A 6 -9.09 -7.59 6.26
C ILE A 6 -10.45 -7.11 6.77
N LYS A 7 -10.50 -5.94 7.42
CA LYS A 7 -11.78 -5.24 7.62
C LYS A 7 -12.27 -4.76 6.25
N ARG A 8 -13.15 -5.54 5.61
CA ARG A 8 -13.78 -5.20 4.33
C ARG A 8 -14.80 -4.08 4.57
N GLN A 9 -14.41 -2.83 4.30
CA GLN A 9 -15.36 -1.72 4.22
C GLN A 9 -15.74 -1.51 2.75
N HIS A 10 -17.04 -1.36 2.51
CA HIS A 10 -17.76 -1.45 1.23
C HIS A 10 -17.48 -0.26 0.28
N GLY A 11 -16.22 -0.06 -0.11
CA GLY A 11 -15.83 1.08 -0.95
C GLY A 11 -14.44 0.94 -1.56
N ARG A 12 -14.06 -0.24 -2.06
CA ARG A 12 -12.74 -0.45 -2.67
C ARG A 12 -12.77 -0.24 -4.17
N VAL A 13 -11.71 0.39 -4.67
CA VAL A 13 -11.47 0.59 -6.09
C VAL A 13 -11.26 -0.76 -6.75
N GLY A 14 -11.94 -1.03 -7.87
CA GLY A 14 -11.83 -2.29 -8.60
C GLY A 14 -10.38 -2.65 -8.90
N GLY A 15 -9.97 -3.88 -8.56
CA GLY A 15 -8.60 -4.39 -8.70
C GLY A 15 -7.75 -4.33 -7.43
N LEU A 16 -8.10 -3.51 -6.43
CA LEU A 16 -7.36 -3.44 -5.17
C LEU A 16 -7.48 -4.73 -4.34
N ASP A 17 -8.67 -5.32 -4.26
CA ASP A 17 -8.90 -6.52 -3.44
C ASP A 17 -8.02 -7.71 -3.84
N ALA A 18 -7.76 -7.90 -5.13
CA ALA A 18 -6.86 -8.96 -5.61
C ALA A 18 -5.43 -8.77 -5.09
N ILE A 19 -4.94 -7.53 -5.08
CA ILE A 19 -3.62 -7.19 -4.53
C ILE A 19 -3.59 -7.41 -3.01
N LEU A 20 -4.61 -6.93 -2.29
CA LEU A 20 -4.65 -7.08 -0.83
C LEU A 20 -4.76 -8.54 -0.39
N ASN A 21 -5.56 -9.35 -1.10
CA ASN A 21 -5.65 -10.78 -0.84
C ASN A 21 -4.31 -11.47 -1.09
N ARG A 22 -3.65 -11.18 -2.22
CA ARG A 22 -2.33 -11.71 -2.56
C ARG A 22 -1.27 -11.37 -1.49
N ILE A 23 -1.28 -10.14 -0.95
CA ILE A 23 -0.39 -9.74 0.15
C ILE A 23 -0.64 -10.60 1.39
N ILE A 24 -1.89 -10.81 1.81
CA ILE A 24 -2.19 -11.59 3.03
C ILE A 24 -1.90 -13.07 2.86
N GLU A 25 -2.11 -13.60 1.67
CA GLU A 25 -1.90 -15.02 1.40
C GLU A 25 -0.42 -15.37 1.39
N ASN A 26 0.43 -14.48 0.86
CA ASN A 26 1.83 -14.77 0.52
C ASN A 26 2.86 -14.00 1.36
N CYS A 27 2.50 -12.88 2.02
CA CYS A 27 3.42 -12.11 2.86
C CYS A 27 3.16 -12.37 4.35
N ALA A 28 3.91 -13.31 4.94
CA ALA A 28 3.80 -13.63 6.37
C ALA A 28 4.18 -12.46 7.29
N HIS A 29 4.90 -11.45 6.77
CA HIS A 29 5.36 -10.30 7.53
C HIS A 29 4.30 -9.20 7.66
N VAL A 30 3.17 -9.31 6.96
CA VAL A 30 2.02 -8.40 7.09
C VAL A 30 1.00 -9.04 8.02
N SER A 31 0.78 -8.41 9.17
CA SER A 31 -0.21 -8.85 10.17
C SER A 31 -1.62 -8.41 9.79
N ARG A 32 -1.76 -7.18 9.29
CA ARG A 32 -3.06 -6.56 9.02
C ARG A 32 -2.96 -5.51 7.94
N ILE A 33 -4.06 -5.30 7.22
CA ILE A 33 -4.21 -4.22 6.24
C ILE A 33 -5.29 -3.25 6.73
N VAL A 34 -4.97 -1.96 6.70
CA VAL A 34 -5.87 -0.86 7.05
C VAL A 34 -6.08 0.01 5.81
N PRO A 35 -7.29 0.03 5.21
CA PRO A 35 -7.58 0.93 4.11
C PRO A 35 -7.59 2.38 4.59
N GLY A 36 -6.95 3.27 3.83
CA GLY A 36 -6.89 4.71 4.07
C GLY A 36 -7.85 5.49 3.17
N ARG A 37 -7.59 6.79 3.02
CA ARG A 37 -8.48 7.69 2.25
C ARG A 37 -8.48 7.31 0.77
N ILE A 38 -9.63 7.57 0.14
CA ILE A 38 -9.81 7.50 -1.31
C ILE A 38 -9.90 8.92 -1.85
N LYS A 39 -9.08 9.24 -2.84
CA LYS A 39 -9.09 10.51 -3.55
C LYS A 39 -9.50 10.28 -4.99
N ARG A 40 -10.49 11.02 -5.49
CA ARG A 40 -10.80 11.05 -6.92
C ARG A 40 -9.71 11.80 -7.67
N ARG A 41 -9.36 11.33 -8.86
CA ARG A 41 -8.40 11.94 -9.78
C ARG A 41 -9.02 12.02 -11.16
N ARG A 42 -8.65 13.04 -11.95
CA ARG A 42 -8.93 13.07 -13.38
C ARG A 42 -7.86 12.24 -14.10
N GLY A 43 -8.28 11.40 -15.05
CA GLY A 43 -7.38 10.61 -15.88
C GLY A 43 -7.62 9.10 -15.76
N LYS A 44 -7.29 8.40 -16.84
CA LYS A 44 -7.30 6.94 -16.93
C LYS A 44 -5.88 6.44 -16.67
N THR A 45 -5.37 6.62 -15.46
CA THR A 45 -4.10 6.01 -15.08
C THR A 45 -4.31 4.50 -14.98
N PRO A 46 -3.44 3.67 -15.60
CA PRO A 46 -3.51 2.23 -15.43
C PRO A 46 -3.37 1.87 -13.95
N PRO A 47 -4.03 0.79 -13.50
CA PRO A 47 -3.99 0.40 -12.10
C PRO A 47 -2.55 0.06 -11.68
N ASN A 48 -2.08 0.67 -10.59
CA ASN A 48 -0.75 0.44 -10.06
C ASN A 48 -0.75 0.43 -8.53
N PHE A 49 0.07 -0.43 -7.92
CA PHE A 49 0.29 -0.50 -6.49
C PHE A 49 1.75 -0.20 -6.18
N ARG A 50 2.00 0.79 -5.32
CA ARG A 50 3.36 1.20 -4.98
C ARG A 50 3.52 1.50 -3.50
N VAL A 51 4.73 1.27 -2.98
CA VAL A 51 5.13 1.75 -1.66
C VAL A 51 5.32 3.26 -1.70
N GLN A 52 4.81 3.96 -0.70
CA GLN A 52 5.03 5.40 -0.52
C GLN A 52 6.18 5.65 0.47
N TYR A 53 6.05 5.15 1.71
CA TYR A 53 7.10 5.24 2.74
C TYR A 53 6.86 4.22 3.86
N PRO A 54 7.92 3.77 4.57
CA PRO A 54 7.78 3.04 5.83
C PRO A 54 7.22 3.93 6.94
N THR A 55 6.55 3.33 7.91
CA THR A 55 5.92 3.98 9.07
C THR A 55 6.26 3.17 10.32
N ASP A 56 6.20 3.75 11.52
CA ASP A 56 6.50 3.04 12.77
C ASP A 56 5.80 1.66 12.92
N ALA A 57 4.54 1.56 12.48
CA ALA A 57 3.76 0.32 12.55
C ALA A 57 3.84 -0.58 11.30
N GLY A 58 4.59 -0.21 10.26
CA GLY A 58 4.67 -0.96 9.00
C GLY A 58 4.90 -0.08 7.76
N ILE A 59 4.05 -0.19 6.73
CA ILE A 59 4.31 0.42 5.42
C ILE A 59 3.06 1.11 4.88
N LYS A 60 3.23 2.35 4.40
CA LYS A 60 2.20 3.04 3.64
C LYS A 60 2.38 2.80 2.15
N CYS A 61 1.31 2.35 1.50
CA CYS A 61 1.22 2.10 0.07
C CYS A 61 0.12 2.97 -0.56
N LEU A 62 0.21 3.14 -1.87
CA LEU A 62 -0.81 3.75 -2.71
C LEU A 62 -1.25 2.77 -3.78
N TYR A 63 -2.55 2.63 -3.93
CA TYR A 63 -3.16 2.05 -5.11
C TYR A 63 -3.73 3.16 -5.98
N ASN A 64 -3.20 3.28 -7.19
CA ASN A 64 -3.77 4.10 -8.23
C ASN A 64 -4.72 3.19 -9.02
N GLY A 65 -6.00 3.54 -9.10
CA GLY A 65 -6.94 2.89 -10.00
C GLY A 65 -7.51 3.89 -10.99
N THR A 66 -8.45 3.45 -11.83
CA THR A 66 -9.07 4.33 -12.82
C THR A 66 -9.85 5.45 -12.13
N GLY A 67 -9.39 6.69 -12.29
CA GLY A 67 -10.03 7.88 -11.71
C GLY A 67 -9.94 8.00 -10.18
N THR A 68 -9.17 7.16 -9.50
CA THR A 68 -9.07 7.16 -8.03
C THR A 68 -7.68 6.77 -7.54
N VAL A 69 -7.29 7.26 -6.37
CA VAL A 69 -6.12 6.82 -5.62
C VAL A 69 -6.58 6.45 -4.21
N GLN A 70 -6.24 5.26 -3.77
CA GLN A 70 -6.54 4.77 -2.43
C GLN A 70 -5.24 4.57 -1.64
N GLU A 71 -5.20 5.11 -0.42
CA GLU A 71 -4.14 4.81 0.54
C GLU A 71 -4.37 3.44 1.18
N VAL A 72 -3.30 2.71 1.42
CA VAL A 72 -3.32 1.42 2.09
C VAL A 72 -2.19 1.39 3.11
N PHE A 73 -2.49 1.06 4.35
CA PHE A 73 -1.50 0.88 5.40
C PHE A 73 -1.37 -0.61 5.71
N LEU A 74 -0.17 -1.14 5.54
CA LEU A 74 0.19 -2.50 5.88
C LEU A 74 0.83 -2.47 7.26
N ILE A 75 0.21 -3.13 8.22
CA ILE A 75 0.76 -3.32 9.56
C ILE A 75 1.66 -4.54 9.51
N CYS A 76 2.93 -4.35 9.81
CA CYS A 76 3.97 -5.36 9.63
C CYS A 76 4.49 -5.83 10.98
N VAL A 77 4.78 -7.14 11.09
CA VAL A 77 5.56 -7.67 12.22
C VAL A 77 7.06 -7.49 12.01
N ASP A 78 7.49 -7.48 10.75
CA ASP A 78 8.88 -7.29 10.33
C ASP A 78 8.83 -6.39 9.09
N GLN A 79 9.08 -5.09 9.30
CA GLN A 79 8.91 -4.07 8.26
C GLN A 79 9.89 -4.27 7.10
N GLU A 80 11.14 -4.62 7.40
CA GLU A 80 12.18 -4.74 6.38
C GLU A 80 11.91 -5.90 5.44
N LYS A 81 11.53 -7.07 5.98
CA LYS A 81 11.16 -8.22 5.16
C LYS A 81 9.86 -8.00 4.40
N ALA A 82 8.88 -7.36 5.03
CA ALA A 82 7.64 -6.98 4.32
C ALA A 82 7.95 -6.04 3.15
N LEU A 83 8.80 -5.04 3.36
CA LEU A 83 9.17 -4.07 2.33
C LEU A 83 9.92 -4.73 1.17
N ALA A 84 10.89 -5.59 1.47
CA ALA A 84 11.63 -6.36 0.46
C ALA A 84 10.69 -7.23 -0.36
N TRP A 85 9.76 -7.94 0.30
CA TRP A 85 8.77 -8.77 -0.37
C TRP A 85 7.85 -7.94 -1.29
N ILE A 86 7.30 -6.82 -0.80
CA ILE A 86 6.40 -5.96 -1.58
C ILE A 86 7.13 -5.37 -2.80
N LYS A 87 8.38 -4.91 -2.64
CA LYS A 87 9.17 -4.38 -3.75
C LYS A 87 9.48 -5.44 -4.80
N SER A 88 9.70 -6.68 -4.38
CA SER A 88 9.90 -7.81 -5.30
C SER A 88 8.62 -8.18 -6.05
N GLU A 89 7.47 -8.17 -5.35
CA GLU A 89 6.19 -8.61 -5.90
C GLU A 89 5.52 -7.55 -6.79
N PHE A 90 5.71 -6.27 -6.47
CA PHE A 90 5.13 -5.14 -7.21
C PHE A 90 6.25 -4.19 -7.70
N PRO A 91 7.03 -4.59 -8.73
CA PRO A 91 8.28 -3.92 -9.11
C PRO A 91 8.16 -2.55 -9.82
N LEU A 92 6.98 -1.93 -9.94
CA LEU A 92 6.77 -0.65 -10.64
C LEU A 92 5.81 0.24 -9.80
N ALA A 93 6.03 1.51 -9.48
CA ALA A 93 6.83 2.55 -10.12
C ALA A 93 7.74 3.23 -9.09
N ALA A 94 9.01 2.80 -9.06
CA ALA A 94 10.10 3.66 -8.64
C ALA A 94 10.32 4.71 -9.74
N GLU A 95 9.42 5.69 -9.84
CA GLU A 95 9.81 7.00 -10.36
C GLU A 95 9.84 7.95 -9.18
N GLU A 96 11.07 8.28 -8.84
CA GLU A 96 11.56 9.21 -7.86
C GLU A 96 10.68 10.46 -7.70
N ARG A 97 10.00 10.55 -6.56
CA ARG A 97 9.89 11.81 -5.84
C ARG A 97 10.00 11.48 -4.36
N GLN A 98 11.23 11.21 -3.94
CA GLN A 98 11.65 11.55 -2.59
C GLN A 98 11.47 13.08 -2.49
N SER A 99 10.28 13.53 -2.09
CA SER A 99 10.14 14.91 -1.61
C SER A 99 11.17 15.05 -0.49
N PRO A 100 12.05 16.06 -0.53
CA PRO A 100 12.88 16.35 0.62
C PRO A 100 11.93 16.48 1.82
N LEU A 101 12.28 15.81 2.92
CA LEU A 101 11.70 16.11 4.21
C LEU A 101 11.71 17.64 4.35
N PRO A 102 10.63 18.27 4.87
CA PRO A 102 10.68 19.71 5.12
C PRO A 102 11.96 19.97 5.94
N PRO A 103 12.84 20.89 5.51
CA PRO A 103 13.99 21.24 6.33
C PRO A 103 13.42 21.62 7.70
N GLY A 104 13.93 20.94 8.73
CA GLY A 104 13.61 21.28 10.10
C GLY A 104 13.78 22.79 10.25
N VAL A 105 12.72 23.44 10.73
CA VAL A 105 12.78 24.83 11.16
C VAL A 105 13.73 24.84 12.35
N GLY A 106 14.97 25.22 12.10
CA GLY A 106 15.98 25.57 13.09
C GLY A 106 16.22 27.06 13.05
#